data_AF-A0A371J702-F1
#
_entry.id   AF-A0A371J702-F1
#
_cell.length_a   1.000
_cell.length_b   1.000
_cell.length_c   1.000
_cell.angle_alpha   90.00
_cell.angle_beta   90.00
_cell.angle_gamma   90.00
#
_symmetry.space_group_name_H-M   'P 1'
#
loop_
_entity.id
_entity.type
_entity.pdbx_description
1 polymer ?
#
loop_
_entity_poly.entity_id
_entity_poly.type
_entity_poly.pdbx_seq_one_letter_code
_entity_poly.pdbx_strand_id
1 'polypeptide(L)' 'MGRGAKIKEKVRKLKILHKNNTPLEVINYRNIVLCYLDENCVSKGSYEKFQGIQCIYINEKLCDFERRMTYA' A
#
# COMPACT_ATOMS: atom_id res chain seq x y z
N MET A 1 -10.05 9.92 23.92
CA MET A 1 -9.64 8.96 22.86
C MET A 1 -8.21 9.27 22.40
N GLY A 2 -7.27 8.32 22.56
CA GLY A 2 -5.87 8.50 22.14
C GLY A 2 -5.69 8.55 20.61
N ARG A 3 -4.55 9.11 20.16
CA ARG A 3 -4.23 9.27 18.71
C ARG A 3 -4.34 7.96 17.92
N GLY A 4 -3.92 6.83 18.51
CA GLY A 4 -4.02 5.51 17.89
C GLY A 4 -5.45 5.04 17.64
N ALA A 5 -6.40 5.36 18.53
CA ALA A 5 -7.81 5.00 18.34
C ALA A 5 -8.44 5.74 17.14
N LYS A 6 -8.11 7.02 16.98
CA LYS A 6 -8.57 7.83 15.83
C LYS A 6 -8.01 7.32 14.50
N ILE A 7 -6.74 6.88 14.48
CA ILE A 7 -6.13 6.29 13.27
C ILE A 7 -6.82 4.96 12.93
N LYS A 8 -7.03 4.08 13.91
CA LYS A 8 -7.74 2.80 13.72
C LYS A 8 -9.14 3.01 13.15
N GLU A 9 -9.87 4.00 13.63
CA GLU A 9 -11.22 4.32 13.13
C GLU A 9 -11.19 4.83 11.67
N LYS A 10 -10.24 5.71 11.33
CA LYS A 10 -10.03 6.15 9.94
C LYS A 10 -9.73 4.99 9.01
N VAL A 11 -8.81 4.10 9.40
CA VAL A 11 -8.46 2.90 8.63
C VAL A 11 -9.68 1.99 8.46
N ARG A 12 -10.48 1.80 9.51
CA ARG A 12 -11.72 1.00 9.45
C ARG A 12 -12.72 1.58 8.45
N LYS A 13 -12.91 2.90 8.45
CA LYS A 13 -13.79 3.59 7.49
C LYS A 13 -13.30 3.43 6.05
N LEU A 14 -12.00 3.58 5.81
CA LEU A 14 -11.38 3.37 4.49
C LEU A 14 -11.56 1.93 3.99
N LYS A 15 -11.39 0.93 4.87
CA LYS A 15 -11.64 -0.48 4.53
C LYS A 15 -13.09 -0.75 4.15
N ILE A 16 -14.05 -0.06 4.76
CA ILE A 16 -15.48 -0.18 4.40
C ILE A 16 -15.74 0.47 3.03
N LEU A 17 -15.16 1.65 2.79
CA LEU A 17 -15.33 2.39 1.53
C LEU A 17 -14.86 1.58 0.32
N HIS A 18 -13.72 0.91 0.46
CA HIS A 18 -13.11 0.11 -0.60
C HIS A 18 -13.36 -1.40 -0.44
N LYS A 19 -14.38 -1.81 0.32
CA LYS A 19 -14.64 -3.22 0.66
C LYS A 19 -14.78 -4.13 -0.56
N ASN A 20 -15.37 -3.61 -1.64
CA ASN A 20 -15.62 -4.36 -2.86
C ASN A 20 -14.51 -4.16 -3.91
N ASN A 21 -13.54 -3.29 -3.64
CA ASN A 21 -12.44 -3.03 -4.56
C ASN A 21 -11.27 -3.93 -4.24
N THR A 22 -10.62 -4.45 -5.28
CA THR A 22 -9.32 -5.08 -5.10
C THR A 22 -8.26 -4.02 -4.75
N PRO A 23 -7.19 -4.35 -4.03
CA PRO A 23 -6.11 -3.38 -3.76
C PRO A 23 -5.56 -2.74 -5.03
N LEU A 24 -5.47 -3.51 -6.13
CA LEU A 24 -5.04 -3.01 -7.44
C LEU A 24 -6.00 -1.98 -8.04
N GLU A 25 -7.32 -2.17 -7.89
CA GLU A 25 -8.30 -1.15 -8.31
C GLU A 25 -8.16 0.15 -7.54
N VAL A 26 -7.91 0.07 -6.22
CA VAL A 26 -7.71 1.27 -5.39
C VAL A 26 -6.44 2.00 -5.78
N ILE A 27 -5.35 1.25 -6.00
CA ILE A 27 -4.06 1.78 -6.48
C ILE A 27 -4.23 2.50 -7.82
N ASN A 28 -4.91 1.85 -8.77
CA ASN A 28 -5.18 2.43 -10.08
C ASN A 28 -6.07 3.68 -9.99
N TYR A 29 -7.18 3.61 -9.26
CA TYR A 29 -8.08 4.76 -9.04
C TYR A 29 -7.37 5.96 -8.39
N ARG A 30 -6.36 5.70 -7.54
CA ARG A 30 -5.58 6.73 -6.85
C ARG A 30 -4.35 7.19 -7.64
N ASN A 31 -4.13 6.67 -8.85
CA ASN A 31 -2.93 6.90 -9.65
C ASN A 31 -1.64 6.65 -8.86
N ILE A 32 -1.61 5.56 -8.09
CA ILE A 32 -0.43 5.11 -7.35
C ILE A 32 0.40 4.21 -8.27
N VAL A 33 1.69 4.51 -8.40
CA VAL A 33 2.63 3.73 -9.18
C VAL A 33 3.16 2.57 -8.32
N LEU A 34 3.10 1.35 -8.85
CA LEU A 34 3.77 0.19 -8.26
C LEU A 34 5.16 0.03 -8.88
N CYS A 35 6.19 0.07 -8.05
CA CYS A 35 7.58 -0.12 -8.44
C CYS A 35 8.09 -1.43 -7.86
N TYR A 36 8.55 -2.33 -8.71
CA TYR A 36 9.18 -3.58 -8.29
C TYR A 36 10.71 -3.38 -8.27
N LEU A 37 11.35 -3.68 -7.14
CA LEU A 37 12.79 -3.51 -6.93
C LEU A 37 13.45 -4.87 -6.68
N ASP A 38 14.49 -5.18 -7.45
CA ASP A 38 15.33 -6.38 -7.30
C ASP A 38 16.61 -6.14 -6.46
N GLU A 39 16.82 -4.91 -6.00
CA GLU A 39 17.93 -4.59 -5.12
C GLU A 39 17.81 -5.37 -3.80
N ASN A 40 18.93 -5.57 -3.07
CA ASN A 40 18.96 -6.19 -1.75
C ASN A 40 18.28 -5.28 -0.69
N CYS A 41 17.01 -4.95 -0.90
CA CYS A 41 16.17 -4.22 0.01
C CYS A 41 15.85 -5.12 1.20
N VAL A 42 16.29 -4.71 2.39
CA VAL A 42 15.95 -5.38 3.65
C VAL A 42 14.44 -5.26 3.93
N SER A 43 13.78 -4.23 3.39
CA SER A 43 12.33 -4.03 3.54
C SER A 43 11.53 -4.87 2.54
N LYS A 44 10.33 -5.30 2.96
CA LYS A 44 9.33 -5.93 2.09
C LYS A 44 8.73 -4.93 1.08
N GLY A 45 8.61 -3.67 1.50
CA GLY A 45 8.17 -2.58 0.65
C GLY A 45 8.20 -1.23 1.36
N SER A 46 7.87 -0.17 0.64
CA SER A 46 7.77 1.18 1.18
C SER A 46 6.74 2.00 0.40
N TYR A 47 6.21 3.05 1.01
CA TYR A 47 5.35 4.02 0.37
C TYR A 47 6.01 5.39 0.40
N GLU A 48 6.05 6.06 -0.75
CA GLU A 48 6.61 7.39 -0.88
C GLU A 48 5.69 8.29 -1.69
N LYS A 49 5.63 9.56 -1.31
CA LYS A 49 4.96 10.59 -2.10
C LYS A 49 5.98 11.68 -2.46
N PHE A 50 6.34 11.76 -3.72
CA PHE A 50 7.33 12.71 -4.24
C PHE A 50 6.74 13.50 -5.40
N GLN A 51 6.83 14.83 -5.35
CA GLN A 51 6.33 15.74 -6.40
C GLN A 51 4.87 15.47 -6.86
N GLY A 52 4.01 15.02 -5.94
CA GLY A 52 2.61 14.70 -6.25
C GLY A 52 2.38 13.28 -6.79
N ILE A 53 3.45 12.56 -7.15
CA ILE A 53 3.43 11.15 -7.52
C ILE A 53 3.40 10.33 -6.23
N GLN A 54 2.59 9.27 -6.22
CA GLN A 54 2.49 8.32 -5.13
C GLN A 54 3.07 6.99 -5.61
N CYS A 55 4.07 6.46 -4.92
CA CYS A 55 4.76 5.23 -5.27
C CYS A 55 4.66 4.23 -4.13
N ILE A 56 4.39 2.97 -4.46
CA ILE A 56 4.61 1.83 -3.57
C ILE A 56 5.74 1.01 -4.18
N TYR A 57 6.82 0.84 -3.42
CA TYR A 57 7.93 -0.01 -3.79
C TYR A 57 7.72 -1.39 -3.17
N ILE A 58 7.90 -2.44 -3.97
CA ILE A 58 7.73 -3.84 -3.56
C ILE A 58 9.01 -4.59 -3.89
N ASN A 59 9.51 -5.35 -2.92
CA ASN A 59 10.67 -6.21 -3.13
C ASN A 59 10.29 -7.40 -4.04
N GLU A 60 11.01 -7.57 -5.14
CA GLU A 60 10.79 -8.66 -6.10
C GLU A 60 11.08 -10.05 -5.52
N LYS A 61 11.88 -10.15 -4.47
CA LYS A 61 12.20 -11.46 -3.85
C LYS A 61 11.05 -12.02 -3.02
N LEU A 62 10.00 -11.22 -2.77
CA LEU A 62 8.79 -11.67 -2.09
C LEU A 62 7.98 -12.63 -2.97
N CYS A 63 7.35 -13.63 -2.35
CA CYS A 63 6.39 -14.46 -3.06
C CYS A 63 5.08 -13.67 -3.37
N ASP A 64 4.26 -14.18 -4.29
CA ASP A 64 3.04 -13.49 -4.73
C ASP A 64 2.09 -13.11 -3.59
N PHE A 65 1.98 -13.96 -2.57
CA PHE A 65 1.17 -13.69 -1.40
C PHE A 65 1.71 -12.49 -0.60
N GLU A 66 3.02 -12.46 -0.35
CA GLU A 66 3.67 -11.38 0.39
C GLU A 66 3.63 -10.05 -0.37
N ARG A 67 3.82 -10.09 -1.69
CA ARG A 67 3.66 -8.90 -2.55
C ARG A 67 2.26 -8.33 -2.39
N ARG A 68 1.22 -9.16 -2.54
CA ARG A 68 -0.19 -8.77 -2.37
C ARG A 68 -0.48 -8.14 -1.01
N MET A 69 0.05 -8.73 0.05
CA MET A 69 -0.11 -8.20 1.41
C MET A 69 0.61 -6.87 1.62
N THR A 70 1.66 -6.58 0.86
CA THR A 70 2.48 -5.37 1.03
C THR A 70 1.77 -4.11 0.49
N TYR A 71 0.94 -4.25 -0.55
CA TYR A 71 0.20 -3.14 -1.14
C TYR A 71 -1.30 -3.12 -0.80
N ALA A 72 -1.78 -4.02 0.07
CA ALA A 72 -3.17 -4.12 0.52
C ALA A 72 -3.43 -3.41 1.86
#